data_AF-A0A2L2Y9B9-F1
#
_entry.id   AF-A0A2L2Y9B9-F1
#
_cell.length_a   1.000
_cell.length_b   1.000
_cell.length_c   1.000
_cell.angle_alpha   90.00
_cell.angle_beta   90.00
_cell.angle_gamma   90.00
#
_symmetry.space_group_name_H-M   'P 1'
#
loop_
_entity.id
_entity.type
_entity.pdbx_description
1 polymer ?
#
loop_
_entity_poly.entity_id
_entity_poly.type
_entity_poly.pdbx_seq_one_letter_code
_entity_poly.pdbx_strand_id
1 'polypeptide(L)'
;KVRAYSRTDPTVEVDDLLDPCSSVARGAIELSCVEVTGDKLKEPKITLMDMKKSLLQAKPTVNEADLIKLNQFMDDFGQEG
;
A
#
# COMPACT_ATOMS: atom_id res chain seq x y z
N LYS A 1 3.75 -22.69 -1.72
CA LYS A 1 2.34 -22.74 -1.28
C LYS A 1 2.29 -22.53 0.21
N VAL A 2 1.30 -21.79 0.69
CA VAL A 2 1.19 -21.39 2.10
C VAL A 2 -0.24 -21.58 2.61
N ARG A 3 -0.34 -21.87 3.90
CA ARG A 3 -1.61 -22.00 4.60
C ARG A 3 -2.16 -20.62 4.99
N ALA A 4 -3.43 -20.38 4.70
CA ALA A 4 -4.19 -19.19 5.11
C ALA A 4 -5.69 -19.36 4.81
N TYR A 5 -6.50 -18.40 5.24
CA TYR A 5 -7.95 -18.42 4.96
C TYR A 5 -8.26 -18.21 3.48
N SER A 6 -9.30 -18.89 3.01
CA SER A 6 -9.79 -18.80 1.63
C SER A 6 -10.22 -17.37 1.29
N ARG A 7 -10.00 -16.98 0.03
CA ARG A 7 -10.42 -15.68 -0.51
C ARG A 7 -11.92 -15.59 -0.78
N THR A 8 -12.56 -16.75 -0.93
CA THR A 8 -14.01 -16.85 -1.19
C THR A 8 -14.81 -17.13 0.09
N ASP A 9 -14.19 -17.74 1.10
CA ASP A 9 -14.80 -18.02 2.40
C ASP A 9 -13.76 -17.86 3.54
N PRO A 10 -13.79 -16.73 4.28
CA PRO A 10 -12.83 -16.46 5.35
C PRO A 10 -12.93 -17.42 6.56
N THR A 11 -13.95 -18.28 6.63
CA THR A 11 -14.08 -19.28 7.71
C THR A 11 -13.33 -20.58 7.42
N VAL A 12 -12.92 -20.78 6.16
CA VAL A 12 -12.24 -21.99 5.69
C VAL A 12 -10.74 -21.73 5.55
N GLU A 13 -9.93 -22.60 6.13
CA GLU A 13 -8.47 -22.60 5.95
C GLU A 13 -8.09 -23.48 4.74
N VAL A 14 -7.22 -22.96 3.88
CA VAL A 14 -6.68 -23.64 2.69
C VAL A 14 -5.16 -23.64 2.74
N ASP A 15 -4.51 -24.58 2.06
CA ASP A 15 -3.04 -24.75 2.07
C ASP A 15 -2.38 -24.50 0.71
N ASP A 16 -3.15 -24.02 -0.26
CA ASP A 16 -2.74 -23.89 -1.66
C ASP A 16 -2.54 -22.47 -2.16
N LEU A 17 -2.59 -21.48 -1.26
CA LEU A 17 -2.33 -20.09 -1.63
C LEU A 17 -0.86 -19.84 -1.99
N LEU A 18 -0.63 -18.82 -2.82
CA LEU A 18 0.66 -18.39 -3.30
C LEU A 18 0.94 -16.96 -2.85
N ASP A 19 2.03 -16.77 -2.12
CA ASP A 19 2.58 -15.46 -1.79
C ASP A 19 3.86 -15.17 -2.57
N PRO A 20 4.08 -13.91 -2.99
CA PRO A 20 5.35 -13.50 -3.58
C PRO A 20 6.49 -13.73 -2.59
N CYS A 21 7.57 -14.36 -3.05
CA CYS A 21 8.76 -14.62 -2.24
C CYS A 21 10.03 -14.39 -3.06
N SER A 22 11.18 -14.35 -2.37
CA SER A 22 12.48 -14.29 -3.03
C SER A 22 12.79 -15.62 -3.75
N SER A 23 13.50 -15.56 -4.88
CA SER A 23 13.89 -16.75 -5.66
C SER A 23 14.76 -17.75 -4.88
N VAL A 24 15.42 -17.31 -3.81
CA VAL A 24 16.24 -18.18 -2.95
C VAL A 24 15.48 -18.70 -1.73
N ALA A 25 14.20 -18.35 -1.57
CA ALA A 25 13.39 -18.86 -0.48
C ALA A 25 13.13 -20.36 -0.65
N ARG A 26 13.15 -21.11 0.45
CA ARG A 26 12.82 -22.54 0.42
C ARG A 26 11.38 -22.71 -0.04
N GLY A 27 11.16 -23.51 -1.09
CA GLY A 27 9.84 -23.73 -1.66
C GLY A 27 9.36 -22.62 -2.60
N ALA A 28 10.26 -21.72 -3.02
CA ALA A 28 10.01 -20.80 -4.12
C ALA A 28 9.74 -21.59 -5.41
N ILE A 29 8.74 -21.15 -6.15
CA ILE A 29 8.35 -21.71 -7.44
C ILE A 29 8.41 -20.56 -8.43
N GLU A 30 9.06 -20.78 -9.58
CA GLU A 30 9.09 -19.79 -10.65
C GLU A 30 7.71 -19.74 -11.33
N LEU A 31 7.05 -18.58 -11.22
CA LEU A 31 5.71 -18.34 -11.72
C LEU A 31 5.52 -16.83 -11.92
N SER A 32 4.86 -16.42 -13.00
CA SER A 32 4.48 -15.02 -13.20
C SER A 32 3.20 -14.66 -12.43
N CYS A 33 3.10 -13.42 -11.97
CA CYS A 33 1.91 -12.97 -11.24
C CYS A 33 0.62 -13.05 -12.07
N VAL A 34 0.72 -12.97 -13.41
CA VAL A 34 -0.44 -13.09 -14.31
C VAL A 34 -0.96 -14.53 -14.44
N GLU A 35 -0.16 -15.52 -14.05
CA GLU A 35 -0.53 -16.93 -14.08
C GLU A 35 -1.18 -17.38 -12.76
N VAL A 36 -1.11 -16.55 -11.71
CA VAL A 36 -1.74 -16.81 -10.42
C VAL A 36 -3.23 -16.48 -10.49
N THR A 37 -4.09 -17.47 -10.21
CA THR A 37 -5.53 -17.24 -10.11
C THR A 37 -5.84 -16.31 -8.91
N GLY A 38 -6.77 -15.38 -9.08
CA GLY A 38 -7.03 -14.33 -8.08
C GLY A 38 -7.45 -14.87 -6.70
N ASP A 39 -8.18 -15.99 -6.65
CA ASP A 39 -8.58 -16.66 -5.41
C ASP A 39 -7.45 -17.43 -4.73
N LYS A 40 -6.32 -17.63 -5.43
CA LYS A 40 -5.11 -18.30 -4.93
C LYS A 40 -4.00 -17.35 -4.56
N LEU A 41 -4.17 -16.05 -4.80
CA LEU A 41 -3.21 -15.04 -4.40
C LEU A 41 -3.32 -14.75 -2.90
N LYS A 42 -2.18 -14.76 -2.22
CA LYS A 42 -2.04 -14.20 -0.87
C LYS A 42 -1.27 -12.88 -0.96
N GLU A 43 -1.99 -11.78 -0.85
CA GLU A 43 -1.42 -10.45 -0.93
C GLU A 43 -0.48 -10.19 0.26
N PRO A 44 0.68 -9.55 0.03
CA PRO A 44 1.55 -9.14 1.12
C PRO A 44 0.88 -8.07 1.97
N LYS A 45 1.15 -8.10 3.28
CA LYS A 45 0.70 -7.04 4.19
C LYS A 45 1.51 -5.76 3.94
N ILE A 46 0.84 -4.62 4.03
CA ILE A 46 1.52 -3.33 4.04
C ILE A 46 2.33 -3.18 5.34
N THR A 47 3.58 -2.77 5.19
CA THR A 47 4.52 -2.57 6.28
C THR A 47 4.82 -1.09 6.49
N LEU A 48 5.42 -0.75 7.64
CA LEU A 48 5.94 0.59 7.87
C LEU A 48 7.03 0.97 6.85
N MET A 49 7.79 0.00 6.34
CA MET A 49 8.83 0.27 5.35
C MET A 49 8.24 0.74 4.02
N ASP A 50 7.08 0.20 3.63
CA ASP A 50 6.36 0.65 2.43
C ASP A 50 5.93 2.11 2.60
N MET A 51 5.35 2.45 3.75
CA MET A 51 4.96 3.84 4.07
C MET A 51 6.15 4.80 4.08
N LYS A 52 7.29 4.39 4.65
CA LYS A 52 8.53 5.18 4.62
C LYS A 52 9.02 5.41 3.19
N LYS A 53 8.98 4.37 2.34
CA LYS A 53 9.36 4.48 0.93
C LYS A 53 8.47 5.48 0.19
N SER A 54 7.15 5.40 0.40
CA SER A 54 6.19 6.35 -0.19
C SER A 54 6.43 7.79 0.28
N LEU A 55 6.67 7.98 1.58
CA LEU A 55 6.95 9.30 2.15
C LEU A 55 8.22 9.93 1.57
N LEU A 56 9.29 9.14 1.38
CA LEU A 56 10.55 9.64 0.79
C LEU A 56 10.39 10.12 -0.66
N GLN A 57 9.39 9.62 -1.38
CA GLN A 57 9.10 10.02 -2.76
C GLN A 57 8.10 11.17 -2.85
N ALA A 58 7.27 11.36 -1.82
CA ALA A 58 6.31 12.45 -1.74
C ALA A 58 7.01 13.75 -1.31
N LYS A 59 6.96 14.76 -2.18
CA LYS A 59 7.44 16.11 -1.85
C LYS A 59 6.30 16.97 -1.28
N PRO A 60 6.58 17.85 -0.31
CA PRO A 60 5.61 18.85 0.12
C PRO A 60 5.12 19.67 -1.07
N THR A 61 3.81 19.82 -1.21
CA THR A 61 3.18 20.53 -2.32
C THR A 61 2.90 22.00 -2.00
N VAL A 62 2.67 22.31 -0.72
CA VAL A 62 2.46 23.67 -0.23
C VAL A 62 3.79 24.24 0.21
N ASN A 63 4.16 25.39 -0.35
CA ASN A 63 5.36 26.11 0.03
C ASN A 63 5.02 27.29 0.97
N GLU A 64 6.04 27.90 1.55
CA GLU A 64 5.87 29.01 2.51
C GLU A 64 5.14 30.22 1.91
N ALA A 65 5.37 30.54 0.63
CA ALA A 65 4.73 31.67 -0.01
C ALA A 65 3.21 31.48 -0.18
N ASP A 66 2.76 30.24 -0.33
CA ASP A 66 1.33 29.91 -0.35
C ASP A 66 0.70 30.22 1.01
N LEU A 67 1.40 29.89 2.11
CA LEU A 67 0.95 30.18 3.47
C LEU A 67 0.91 31.68 3.76
N ILE A 68 1.90 32.45 3.29
CA ILE A 68 1.92 33.91 3.46
C ILE A 68 0.69 34.55 2.81
N LYS A 69 0.36 34.15 1.58
CA LYS A 69 -0.83 34.67 0.87
C LYS A 69 -2.12 34.28 1.57
N LEU A 70 -2.19 33.06 2.10
CA LEU A 70 -3.35 32.59 2.85
C LEU A 70 -3.56 33.44 4.12
N ASN A 71 -2.48 33.73 4.86
CA ASN A 71 -2.54 34.58 6.04
C ASN A 71 -2.97 36.01 5.70
N GLN A 72 -2.43 36.61 4.63
CA GLN A 72 -2.84 37.94 4.17
C GLN A 72 -4.34 37.99 3.85
N PHE A 73 -4.85 36.98 3.14
CA PHE A 73 -6.29 36.90 2.86
C PHE A 73 -7.13 36.81 4.13
N MET A 74 -6.69 36.03 5.13
CA MET A 74 -7.39 35.95 6.42
C MET A 74 -7.39 37.30 7.16
N ASP A 75 -6.27 38.02 7.16
CA ASP A 75 -6.14 39.32 7.83
C ASP A 75 -6.99 40.41 7.16
N ASP A 76 -7.07 40.40 5.82
CA ASP A 76 -7.77 41.42 5.03
C ASP A 76 -9.30 41.28 5.07
N PHE A 77 -9.83 40.05 5.13
CA PHE A 77 -11.27 39.78 4.99
C PHE A 77 -11.92 39.18 6.25
N GLY A 78 -11.14 38.51 7.12
CA GLY A 78 -11.69 37.84 8.29
C GLY A 78 -12.74 36.78 7.92
N GLN A 79 -13.85 36.73 8.66
CA GLN A 79 -14.87 35.69 8.52
C GLN A 79 -16.11 36.14 7.73
N GLU A 80 -16.32 37.44 7.62
CA GLU A 80 -17.45 38.08 6.94
C GLU A 80 -16.92 38.75 5.66
N GLY A 81 -16.65 37.93 4.65
CA GLY A 81 -16.06 38.36 3.37
C GLY A 81 -16.89 39.38 2.59
#